data_AF-A0A524HDZ1-F1
#
_entry.id   AF-A0A524HDZ1-F1
#
_cell.length_a   1.000
_cell.length_b   1.000
_cell.length_c   1.000
_cell.angle_alpha   90.00
_cell.angle_beta   90.00
_cell.angle_gamma   90.00
#
_symmetry.space_group_name_H-M   'P 1'
#
loop_
_entity.id
_entity.type
_entity.pdbx_description
1 polymer ?
#
loop_
_entity_poly.entity_id
_entity_poly.type
_entity_poly.pdbx_seq_one_letter_code
_entity_poly.pdbx_strand_id
1 'polypeptide(L)'
;MKPKREAFKRAVLWESAEDSKVQCKLCGWRCLIPRGKTGRCLVRKNVDGVLYALTYDKVCAANPDPIEKKPLFHFQPGSSSFSIATEGCNFQCEFCQNWQIS
;
A
#
# COMPACT_ATOMS: atom_id res chain seq x y z
N MET A 1 25.19 -10.93 9.39
CA MET A 1 23.77 -11.21 9.66
C MET A 1 23.03 -11.28 8.32
N LYS A 2 22.74 -12.49 7.80
CA LYS A 2 21.99 -12.62 6.53
C LYS A 2 20.56 -12.12 6.82
N PRO A 3 20.03 -11.12 6.10
CA PRO A 3 18.66 -10.69 6.35
C PRO A 3 17.77 -11.90 6.09
N LYS A 4 16.97 -12.30 7.09
CA LYS A 4 15.91 -13.29 6.89
C LYS A 4 15.15 -12.85 5.64
N ARG A 5 15.14 -13.69 4.60
CA ARG A 5 14.11 -13.62 3.54
C ARG A 5 12.79 -13.93 4.22
N GLU A 6 12.31 -13.04 5.08
CA GLU A 6 10.92 -13.07 5.53
C GLU A 6 10.09 -12.99 4.26
N ALA A 7 9.24 -14.00 4.08
CA ALA A 7 8.55 -14.32 2.85
C ALA A 7 7.51 -13.24 2.55
N PHE A 8 7.97 -12.07 2.07
CA PHE A 8 7.08 -11.02 1.62
C PHE A 8 6.09 -11.63 0.61
N LYS A 9 4.84 -11.19 0.68
CA LYS A 9 3.83 -11.66 -0.27
C LYS A 9 4.14 -11.09 -1.64
N ARG A 10 4.23 -11.96 -2.66
CA ARG A 10 4.33 -11.53 -4.06
C ARG A 10 3.13 -10.66 -4.43
N ALA A 11 3.39 -9.51 -5.05
CA ALA A 11 2.35 -8.67 -5.61
C ALA A 11 1.74 -9.35 -6.85
N VAL A 12 0.46 -9.05 -7.12
CA VAL A 12 -0.32 -9.75 -8.15
C VAL A 12 -0.46 -9.00 -9.48
N LEU A 13 -0.12 -7.71 -9.53
CA LEU A 13 -0.37 -6.86 -10.71
C LEU A 13 0.88 -6.05 -11.09
N TRP A 14 1.78 -6.69 -11.83
CA TRP A 14 3.04 -6.13 -12.33
C TRP A 14 3.60 -6.99 -13.47
N GLU A 15 4.55 -6.43 -14.22
CA GLU A 15 5.28 -7.12 -15.28
C GLU A 15 6.79 -6.98 -15.09
N SER A 16 7.56 -7.98 -15.51
CA SER A 16 9.02 -7.85 -15.60
C SER A 16 9.40 -6.82 -16.67
N ALA A 17 10.46 -6.08 -16.42
CA ALA A 17 11.07 -5.16 -17.38
C ALA A 17 12.59 -5.43 -17.49
N GLU A 18 13.25 -4.73 -18.40
CA GLU A 18 14.71 -4.85 -18.61
C GLU A 18 15.52 -4.57 -17.34
N ASP A 19 16.74 -5.10 -17.26
CA ASP A 19 17.67 -4.93 -16.14
C ASP A 19 17.10 -5.36 -14.77
N SER A 20 16.26 -6.40 -14.73
CA SER A 20 15.57 -6.83 -13.51
C SER A 20 14.68 -5.74 -12.88
N LYS A 21 14.25 -4.74 -13.66
CA LYS A 21 13.24 -3.77 -13.25
C LYS A 21 11.87 -4.45 -13.23
N VAL A 22 10.92 -3.84 -12.53
CA VAL A 22 9.52 -4.27 -12.53
C VAL A 22 8.60 -3.11 -12.83
N GLN A 23 7.67 -3.32 -13.75
CA GLN A 23 6.60 -2.38 -14.07
C GLN A 23 5.41 -2.66 -13.16
N CYS A 24 5.28 -1.90 -12.06
CA CYS A 24 4.15 -2.00 -11.15
C CYS A 24 2.88 -1.46 -11.81
N LYS A 25 1.74 -2.15 -11.67
CA LYS A 25 0.44 -1.73 -12.23
C LYS A 25 -0.68 -1.67 -11.18
N LEU A 26 -0.32 -1.73 -9.89
CA LEU A 26 -1.27 -1.75 -8.77
C LEU A 26 -2.02 -0.42 -8.54
N CYS A 27 -1.48 0.70 -9.01
CA CYS A 27 -2.13 2.01 -8.89
C CYS A 27 -1.80 2.89 -10.09
N GLY A 28 -2.44 4.07 -10.16
CA GLY A 28 -2.33 4.98 -11.29
C GLY A 28 -0.91 5.48 -11.62
N TRP A 29 0.03 5.43 -10.66
CA TRP A 29 1.42 5.87 -10.88
C TRP A 29 2.22 4.98 -11.81
N ARG A 30 1.83 3.71 -11.96
CA ARG A 30 2.50 2.73 -12.82
C ARG A 30 4.04 2.79 -12.72
N CYS A 31 4.58 2.72 -11.50
CA CYS A 31 6.02 2.91 -11.29
C CYS A 31 6.86 1.83 -12.00
N LEU A 32 7.91 2.26 -12.71
CA LEU A 32 9.02 1.39 -13.11
C LEU A 32 10.04 1.34 -11.97
N ILE A 33 10.16 0.20 -11.30
CA ILE A 33 10.91 0.06 -10.04
C ILE A 33 12.21 -0.69 -10.30
N PRO A 34 13.39 -0.05 -10.10
CA PRO A 34 14.68 -0.73 -10.20
C PRO A 34 14.87 -1.83 -9.15
N ARG A 35 15.75 -2.78 -9.44
CA ARG A 35 16.11 -3.86 -8.51
C ARG A 35 16.49 -3.30 -7.13
N GLY A 36 15.91 -3.86 -6.08
CA GLY A 36 16.18 -3.48 -4.69
C GLY A 36 15.49 -2.19 -4.23
N LYS A 37 14.81 -1.45 -5.13
CA LYS A 37 14.11 -0.21 -4.82
C LYS A 37 12.61 -0.44 -4.58
N THR A 38 11.95 0.60 -4.09
CA THR A 38 10.51 0.65 -3.87
C THR A 38 9.83 1.59 -4.86
N GLY A 39 8.53 1.38 -5.09
CA GLY A 39 7.69 2.34 -5.80
C GLY A 39 7.39 3.58 -4.97
N ARG A 40 6.61 4.51 -5.54
CA ARG A 40 6.25 5.78 -4.90
C ARG A 40 5.57 5.62 -3.54
N CYS A 41 4.78 4.58 -3.35
CA CYS A 41 4.11 4.28 -2.07
C CYS A 41 5.02 3.65 -1.00
N LEU A 42 6.29 3.40 -1.31
CA LEU A 42 7.31 2.83 -0.42
C LEU A 42 7.05 1.39 0.08
N VAL A 43 5.85 0.85 -0.12
CA VAL A 43 5.45 -0.49 0.35
C VAL A 43 5.46 -1.58 -0.72
N ARG A 44 5.84 -1.22 -1.95
CA ARG A 44 6.02 -2.15 -3.07
C ARG A 44 7.49 -2.21 -3.45
N LYS A 45 8.14 -3.34 -3.22
CA LYS A 45 9.59 -3.50 -3.41
C LYS A 45 9.90 -4.49 -4.51
N ASN A 46 10.82 -4.12 -5.39
CA ASN A 46 11.42 -5.05 -6.33
C ASN A 46 12.53 -5.83 -5.63
N VAL A 47 12.35 -7.14 -5.48
CA VAL A 47 13.38 -8.06 -4.99
C VAL A 47 13.74 -9.00 -6.12
N ASP A 48 14.93 -8.81 -6.68
CA ASP A 48 15.50 -9.65 -7.73
C ASP A 48 14.57 -9.87 -8.95
N GLY A 49 13.93 -8.79 -9.43
CA GLY A 49 13.05 -8.82 -10.60
C GLY A 49 11.62 -9.27 -10.28
N VAL A 50 11.27 -9.44 -9.01
CA VAL A 50 9.92 -9.80 -8.57
C VAL A 50 9.37 -8.72 -7.64
N LEU A 51 8.13 -8.28 -7.89
CA LEU A 51 7.49 -7.29 -7.04
C LEU A 51 6.84 -7.94 -5.79
N TYR A 52 7.12 -7.38 -4.63
CA TYR A 52 6.63 -7.82 -3.33
C TYR A 52 5.89 -6.72 -2.58
N ALA A 53 4.93 -7.13 -1.75
CA ALA A 53 4.23 -6.31 -0.78
C ALA A 53 4.97 -6.36 0.57
N LEU A 54 5.43 -5.21 1.07
CA LEU A 54 6.14 -5.13 2.35
C LEU A 54 5.22 -5.14 3.57
N THR A 55 3.94 -4.85 3.33
CA THR A 55 2.91 -4.63 4.35
C THR A 55 1.75 -5.62 4.27
N TYR A 56 1.88 -6.66 3.43
CA TYR A 56 0.94 -7.77 3.51
C TYR A 56 0.96 -8.32 4.93
N ASP A 57 -0.21 -8.49 5.55
CA ASP A 57 -0.45 -8.86 6.97
C ASP A 57 -0.17 -7.80 8.05
N LYS A 58 0.26 -6.58 7.68
CA LYS A 58 0.59 -5.52 8.64
C LYS A 58 -0.51 -4.47 8.72
N VAL A 59 -1.07 -4.31 9.91
CA VAL A 59 -2.13 -3.34 10.20
C VAL A 59 -1.53 -2.23 11.08
N CYS A 60 -1.75 -0.97 10.71
CA CYS A 60 -1.29 0.18 11.49
C CYS A 60 -2.44 0.97 12.14
N ALA A 61 -3.69 0.77 11.70
CA ALA A 61 -4.87 1.37 12.31
C ALA A 61 -6.10 0.47 12.15
N ALA A 62 -6.97 0.45 13.16
CA ALA A 62 -8.21 -0.33 13.19
C ALA A 62 -9.22 0.34 14.12
N ASN A 63 -10.24 0.98 13.56
CA ASN A 63 -11.15 1.84 14.33
C ASN A 63 -12.62 1.59 13.94
N PRO A 64 -13.52 1.38 14.93
CA PRO A 64 -14.95 1.55 14.73
C PRO A 64 -15.32 3.04 14.77
N ASP A 65 -16.04 3.51 13.75
CA ASP A 65 -16.52 4.90 13.65
C ASP A 65 -17.99 4.91 13.17
N PRO A 66 -18.80 5.91 13.55
CA PRO A 66 -20.10 6.16 12.91
C PRO A 66 -19.94 6.34 11.40
N ILE A 67 -20.93 5.88 10.61
CA ILE A 67 -20.87 5.97 9.15
C ILE A 67 -20.78 7.42 8.65
N GLU A 68 -21.30 8.38 9.42
CA GLU A 68 -21.32 9.81 9.13
C GLU A 68 -19.92 10.44 9.10
N LYS A 69 -18.92 9.80 9.71
CA LYS A 69 -17.51 10.22 9.62
C LYS A 69 -16.92 9.94 8.23
N LYS A 70 -17.47 8.96 7.51
CA LYS A 70 -17.00 8.57 6.18
C LYS A 70 -17.66 9.48 5.12
N PRO A 71 -17.13 9.57 3.89
CA PRO A 71 -17.75 10.36 2.81
C PRO A 71 -19.03 9.71 2.25
N LEU A 72 -19.90 9.22 3.14
CA LEU A 72 -21.13 8.45 2.88
C LEU A 72 -22.23 8.85 3.90
N PHE A 73 -22.40 10.15 4.17
CA PHE A 73 -23.21 10.66 5.27
C PHE A 73 -24.67 10.16 5.28
N HIS A 74 -25.31 10.02 4.12
CA HIS A 74 -26.69 9.52 4.00
C HIS A 74 -26.79 8.00 3.76
N PHE A 75 -25.69 7.27 3.87
CA PHE A 75 -25.69 5.81 3.72
C PHE A 75 -25.86 5.14 5.08
N GLN A 76 -26.98 4.45 5.29
CA GLN A 76 -27.31 3.77 6.55
C GLN A 76 -27.10 4.62 7.83
N PRO A 77 -27.83 5.73 8.01
CA PRO A 77 -27.64 6.64 9.15
C PRO A 77 -27.73 5.93 10.52
N GLY A 78 -26.86 6.33 11.46
CA GLY A 78 -26.76 5.77 12.80
C GLY A 78 -26.03 4.42 12.89
N SER A 79 -25.61 3.84 11.75
CA SER A 79 -24.83 2.61 11.72
C SER A 79 -23.35 2.83 12.03
N SER A 80 -22.64 1.74 12.33
CA SER A 80 -21.19 1.74 12.54
C SER A 80 -20.45 1.20 11.33
N SER A 81 -19.28 1.78 11.06
CA SER A 81 -18.31 1.32 10.08
C SER A 81 -17.03 0.86 10.79
N PHE A 82 -16.41 -0.21 10.30
CA PHE A 82 -15.11 -0.65 10.78
C PHE A 82 -14.05 -0.38 9.71
N SER A 83 -13.07 0.47 10.04
CA SER A 83 -11.98 0.83 9.13
C SER A 83 -10.69 0.17 9.57
N ILE A 84 -9.97 -0.42 8.61
CA ILE A 84 -8.63 -1.00 8.82
C ILE A 84 -7.68 -0.46 7.76
N ALA A 85 -6.44 -0.19 8.14
CA ALA A 85 -5.44 0.37 7.23
C ALA A 85 -4.04 -0.24 7.41
N THR A 86 -3.26 -0.13 6.33
CA THR A 86 -1.81 -0.37 6.26
C THR A 86 -1.11 0.95 5.92
N GLU A 87 0.19 1.01 6.18
CA GLU A 87 1.06 2.09 5.72
C GLU A 87 1.21 2.13 4.18
N GLY A 88 1.66 3.29 3.66
CA GLY A 88 2.06 3.47 2.26
C GLY A 88 0.99 4.03 1.33
N CYS A 89 0.30 5.10 1.73
CA CYS A 89 -0.62 5.80 0.85
C CYS A 89 0.16 6.34 -0.37
N ASN A 90 -0.38 6.15 -1.58
CA ASN A 90 0.26 6.60 -2.82
C ASN A 90 -0.12 8.04 -3.24
N PHE A 91 -0.85 8.76 -2.38
CA PHE A 91 -1.25 10.15 -2.59
C PHE A 91 -0.35 11.10 -1.76
N GLN A 92 -0.27 12.36 -2.20
CA GLN A 92 0.45 13.43 -1.49
C GLN A 92 -0.53 14.57 -1.21
N CYS A 93 -1.53 14.30 -0.39
CA CYS A 93 -2.56 15.27 -0.05
C CYS A 93 -1.99 16.38 0.83
N GLU A 94 -2.26 17.65 0.49
CA GLU A 94 -1.80 18.82 1.26
C GLU A 94 -2.36 18.83 2.69
N PHE A 95 -3.61 18.39 2.86
CA PHE A 95 -4.30 18.31 4.15
C PHE A 95 -4.54 16.85 4.57
N CYS A 96 -3.51 16.01 4.47
CA CYS A 96 -3.64 14.60 4.81
C CYS A 96 -3.91 14.40 6.31
N GLN A 97 -5.09 13.90 6.67
CA GLN A 97 -5.40 13.52 8.05
C GLN A 97 -4.67 12.25 8.51
N ASN A 98 -4.19 11.43 7.57
CA ASN A 98 -3.51 10.15 7.83
C ASN A 98 -1.98 10.25 7.63
N TRP A 99 -1.40 11.44 7.68
CA TRP A 99 0.01 11.67 7.36
C TRP A 99 0.98 10.87 8.23
N GLN A 100 0.61 10.55 9.47
CA GLN A 100 1.45 9.79 10.40
C GLN A 100 1.67 8.33 9.98
N ILE A 101 0.80 7.79 9.12
CA ILE A 101 0.85 6.41 8.63
C ILE A 101 1.06 6.33 7.11
N SER A 102 1.27 7.46 6.44
CA SER A 102 1.33 7.55 4.96
C SER A 102 2.76 7.68 4.45
#